data_AF-A0A6P7GUM0-F1
#
_entry.id   AF-A0A6P7GUM0-F1
#
_cell.length_a   1.000
_cell.length_b   1.000
_cell.length_c   1.000
_cell.angle_alpha   90.00
_cell.angle_beta   90.00
_cell.angle_gamma   90.00
#
_symmetry.space_group_name_H-M   'P 1'
#
loop_
_entity.id
_entity.type
_entity.pdbx_description
1 polymer ?
#
loop_
_entity_poly.entity_id
_entity_poly.type
_entity_poly.pdbx_seq_one_letter_code
_entity_poly.pdbx_strand_id
1 'polypeptide(L)'
;MNVAAVLDRNKVSYREAVRLIIPIAAALGHDPAELPLSRSSVKRKREAARQNFSTEIKSNLEIKEPIVVHWDSKILPVILGSQKVDRLPVLVSCAGGNYWGCQNWLVEQV
;
A
#
# COMPACT_ATOMS: atom_id res chain seq x y z
N MET A 1 -3.57 7.06 10.38
CA MET A 1 -3.06 5.89 9.61
C MET A 1 -3.60 4.62 10.23
N ASN A 2 -4.16 3.68 9.45
CA ASN A 2 -4.79 2.44 9.95
C ASN A 2 -3.75 1.30 10.03
N VAL A 3 -3.69 0.55 11.13
CA VAL A 3 -2.79 -0.61 11.33
C VAL A 3 -2.88 -1.62 10.17
N ALA A 4 -4.10 -1.89 9.69
CA ALA A 4 -4.29 -2.82 8.58
C ALA A 4 -3.59 -2.36 7.29
N ALA A 5 -3.61 -1.05 7.01
CA ALA A 5 -2.94 -0.46 5.85
C ALA A 5 -1.41 -0.50 5.98
N VAL A 6 -0.88 -0.25 7.18
CA VAL A 6 0.56 -0.35 7.45
C VAL A 6 1.06 -1.78 7.22
N LEU A 7 0.36 -2.76 7.77
CA LEU A 7 0.73 -4.16 7.61
C LEU A 7 0.61 -4.62 6.15
N ASP A 8 -0.34 -4.05 5.39
CA ASP A 8 -0.52 -4.35 3.97
C ASP A 8 0.64 -3.81 3.12
N ARG A 9 1.05 -2.56 3.36
CA ARG A 9 2.18 -1.92 2.67
C ARG A 9 3.49 -2.65 2.92
N ASN A 10 3.71 -3.13 4.14
CA ASN A 10 4.92 -3.87 4.50
C ASN A 10 4.90 -5.36 4.07
N LYS A 11 3.99 -5.76 3.16
CA LYS A 11 3.85 -7.13 2.64
C LYS A 11 3.73 -8.21 3.74
N VAL A 12 3.29 -7.85 4.95
CA VAL A 12 3.13 -8.80 6.07
C VAL A 12 2.02 -9.78 5.70
N SER A 13 2.24 -11.09 5.81
CA SER A 13 1.18 -12.06 5.50
C SER A 13 0.03 -11.95 6.51
N TYR A 14 -1.18 -12.41 6.14
CA TYR A 14 -2.31 -12.42 7.08
C TYR A 14 -2.03 -13.21 8.36
N ARG A 15 -1.20 -14.26 8.26
CA ARG A 15 -0.81 -15.09 9.42
C ARG A 15 0.15 -14.33 10.33
N GLU A 16 1.16 -13.68 9.77
CA GLU A 16 2.11 -12.86 10.54
C GLU A 16 1.41 -11.68 11.19
N ALA A 17 0.49 -11.02 10.48
CA ALA A 17 -0.30 -9.93 11.01
C ALA A 17 -1.05 -10.34 12.29
N VAL A 18 -1.75 -11.48 12.28
CA VAL A 18 -2.43 -12.00 13.48
C VAL A 18 -1.41 -12.31 14.59
N ARG A 19 -0.28 -12.94 14.26
CA ARG A 19 0.79 -13.25 15.24
C ARG A 19 1.41 -12.02 15.88
N LEU A 20 1.46 -10.89 15.17
CA LEU A 20 1.95 -9.62 15.70
C LEU A 20 0.88 -8.91 16.54
N ILE A 21 -0.37 -8.88 16.07
CA ILE A 21 -1.45 -8.13 16.72
C ILE A 21 -1.83 -8.73 18.08
N ILE A 22 -1.83 -10.07 18.22
CA ILE A 22 -2.18 -10.74 19.49
C ILE A 22 -1.31 -10.28 20.67
N PRO A 23 0.03 -10.40 20.62
CA PRO A 23 0.88 -9.96 21.74
C PRO A 23 0.87 -8.43 21.91
N ILE A 24 0.71 -7.66 20.83
CA ILE A 24 0.56 -6.20 20.93
C ILE A 24 -0.72 -5.84 21.70
N ALA A 25 -1.85 -6.48 21.40
CA ALA A 25 -3.10 -6.27 22.10
C ALA A 25 -2.98 -6.60 23.60
N ALA A 26 -2.37 -7.74 23.91
CA ALA A 26 -2.09 -8.14 25.30
C ALA A 26 -1.20 -7.13 26.03
N ALA A 27 -0.13 -6.64 25.38
CA ALA A 27 0.76 -5.63 25.93
C ALA A 27 0.07 -4.27 26.16
N LEU A 28 -0.98 -3.97 25.38
CA LEU A 28 -1.83 -2.79 25.55
C LEU A 28 -2.94 -3.00 26.60
N GLY A 29 -2.98 -4.15 27.28
CA GLY A 29 -3.97 -4.45 28.32
C GLY A 29 -5.32 -4.96 27.79
N HIS A 30 -5.42 -5.32 26.51
CA HIS A 30 -6.61 -5.95 25.94
C HIS A 30 -6.49 -7.47 25.99
N ASP A 31 -7.58 -8.16 26.33
CA ASP A 31 -7.66 -9.61 26.18
C ASP A 31 -7.76 -9.98 24.69
N PRO A 32 -6.77 -10.69 24.12
CA PRO A 32 -6.84 -11.14 22.73
C PRO A 32 -8.03 -12.06 22.43
N ALA A 33 -8.59 -12.74 23.43
CA ALA A 33 -9.75 -13.61 23.27
C ALA A 33 -11.05 -12.84 23.01
N GLU A 34 -11.14 -11.60 23.48
CA GLU A 34 -12.29 -10.72 23.26
C GLU A 34 -12.23 -9.98 21.91
N LEU A 35 -11.06 -9.96 21.27
CA LEU A 35 -10.87 -9.29 19.99
C LEU A 35 -11.19 -10.21 18.81
N PRO A 36 -11.85 -9.74 17.74
CA PRO A 36 -12.15 -10.53 16.55
C PRO A 36 -10.92 -10.72 15.65
N LEU A 37 -9.82 -11.22 16.20
CA LEU A 37 -8.50 -11.39 15.56
C LEU A 37 -8.39 -12.71 14.80
N SER A 38 -9.13 -12.81 13.70
CA SER A 38 -9.00 -13.92 12.76
C SER A 38 -8.29 -13.49 11.47
N ARG A 39 -7.73 -14.47 10.73
CA ARG A 39 -7.17 -14.22 9.39
C ARG A 39 -8.19 -13.55 8.45
N SER A 40 -9.47 -13.93 8.55
CA SER A 40 -10.55 -13.34 7.75
C SER A 40 -10.87 -11.91 8.18
N SER A 41 -10.81 -11.58 9.48
CA SER A 41 -10.93 -10.19 9.94
C SER A 41 -9.79 -9.31 9.43
N VAL A 42 -8.53 -9.78 9.49
CA VAL A 42 -7.38 -9.03 8.94
C VAL A 42 -7.56 -8.81 7.43
N LYS A 43 -7.96 -9.85 6.69
CA LYS A 43 -8.24 -9.76 5.25
C LYS A 43 -9.29 -8.69 4.96
N ARG A 44 -10.47 -8.75 5.61
CA ARG A 44 -11.54 -7.76 5.41
C ARG A 44 -11.10 -6.34 5.74
N LYS A 45 -10.34 -6.14 6.83
CA LYS A 45 -9.83 -4.82 7.21
C LYS A 45 -8.82 -4.27 6.20
N ARG A 46 -8.00 -5.11 5.57
CA ARG A 46 -7.11 -4.72 4.47
C ARG A 46 -7.88 -4.37 3.21
N GLU A 47 -8.87 -5.17 2.83
CA GLU A 47 -9.73 -4.89 1.68
C GLU A 47 -10.45 -3.54 1.85
N ALA A 48 -11.02 -3.28 3.03
CA ALA A 48 -11.63 -1.99 3.33
C ALA A 48 -10.61 -0.84 3.28
N ALA A 49 -9.40 -1.02 3.80
CA ALA A 49 -8.35 0.00 3.71
C ALA A 49 -7.93 0.30 2.26
N ARG A 50 -7.81 -0.73 1.41
CA ARG A 50 -7.50 -0.59 -0.02
C ARG A 50 -8.64 0.11 -0.78
N GLN A 51 -9.89 -0.22 -0.46
CA GLN A 51 -11.06 0.45 -1.03
C GLN A 51 -11.07 1.93 -0.67
N ASN A 52 -10.88 2.26 0.61
CA ASN A 52 -10.84 3.64 1.09
C ASN A 52 -9.71 4.43 0.40
N PHE A 53 -8.53 3.82 0.26
CA PHE A 53 -7.41 4.44 -0.45
C PHE A 53 -7.72 4.65 -1.93
N SER A 54 -8.36 3.69 -2.60
CA SER A 54 -8.77 3.85 -3.99
C SER A 54 -9.83 4.94 -4.16
N THR A 55 -10.79 5.06 -3.25
CA THR A 55 -11.80 6.12 -3.30
C THR A 55 -11.19 7.49 -3.06
N GLU A 56 -10.25 7.60 -2.12
CA GLU A 56 -9.52 8.83 -1.85
C GLU A 56 -8.67 9.27 -3.04
N ILE A 57 -7.97 8.33 -3.70
CA ILE A 57 -7.27 8.64 -4.94
C ILE A 57 -8.26 9.13 -6.00
N LYS A 58 -9.35 8.40 -6.24
CA LYS A 58 -10.32 8.78 -7.28
C LYS A 58 -10.97 10.13 -7.04
N SER A 59 -11.21 10.52 -5.78
CA SER A 59 -11.78 11.83 -5.46
C SER A 59 -10.78 12.97 -5.62
N ASN A 60 -9.49 12.69 -5.38
CA ASN A 60 -8.43 13.72 -5.39
C ASN A 60 -7.69 13.82 -6.73
N LEU A 61 -7.86 12.83 -7.61
CA LEU A 61 -7.18 12.73 -8.89
C LEU A 61 -8.00 13.39 -9.99
N GLU A 62 -7.69 14.65 -10.30
CA GLU A 62 -8.24 15.36 -11.46
C GLU A 62 -7.29 15.18 -12.65
N ILE A 63 -7.64 14.27 -13.56
CA ILE A 63 -6.88 14.02 -14.80
C ILE A 63 -7.62 14.70 -15.96
N LYS A 64 -6.98 15.72 -16.56
CA LYS A 64 -7.55 16.48 -17.69
C LYS A 64 -7.09 15.90 -19.03
N GLU A 65 -5.87 15.38 -19.12
CA GLU A 65 -5.33 14.76 -20.32
C GLU A 65 -5.25 13.22 -20.21
N PRO A 66 -5.28 12.49 -21.33
CA PRO A 66 -5.03 11.05 -21.31
C PRO A 66 -3.68 10.72 -20.66
N ILE A 67 -3.72 9.79 -19.70
CA ILE A 67 -2.53 9.23 -19.06
C ILE A 67 -2.31 7.78 -19.48
N VAL A 68 -1.04 7.40 -19.63
CA VAL A 68 -0.59 6.03 -19.84
C VAL A 68 0.14 5.59 -18.59
N VAL A 69 -0.39 4.55 -17.94
CA VAL A 69 0.25 3.93 -16.78
C VAL A 69 1.02 2.71 -17.25
N HIS A 70 2.34 2.77 -17.13
CA HIS A 70 3.24 1.65 -17.35
C HIS A 70 3.56 1.00 -16.00
N TRP A 71 3.23 -0.26 -15.86
CA TRP A 71 3.53 -1.07 -14.69
C TRP A 71 4.38 -2.25 -15.16
N ASP A 72 5.55 -2.41 -14.54
CA ASP A 72 6.47 -3.51 -14.83
C ASP A 72 6.74 -4.30 -13.54
N SER A 73 6.97 -5.61 -13.65
CA SER A 73 7.22 -6.50 -12.51
C SER A 73 8.71 -6.81 -12.33
N LYS A 74 9.56 -5.88 -12.77
CA LYS A 74 11.01 -6.10 -12.83
C LYS A 74 11.64 -5.96 -11.45
N ILE A 75 12.52 -6.91 -11.10
CA ILE A 75 13.37 -6.79 -9.92
C ILE A 75 14.35 -5.64 -10.15
N LEU A 76 14.25 -4.60 -9.32
CA LEU A 76 15.06 -3.39 -9.44
C LEU A 76 16.20 -3.36 -8.41
N PRO A 77 17.32 -2.70 -8.70
CA PRO A 77 18.29 -2.39 -7.68
C PRO A 77 17.69 -1.41 -6.65
N VAL A 78 18.18 -1.48 -5.41
CA VAL A 78 17.92 -0.49 -4.38
C VAL A 78 18.43 0.88 -4.87
N ILE A 79 17.66 1.94 -4.62
CA ILE A 79 18.03 3.33 -5.01
C ILE A 79 19.38 3.75 -4.43
N LEU A 80 19.67 3.32 -3.20
CA LEU A 80 20.90 3.59 -2.47
C LEU A 80 21.62 2.27 -2.13
N GLY A 81 22.19 1.59 -3.13
CA GLY A 81 23.01 0.40 -2.90
C GLY A 81 23.05 -0.58 -4.07
N SER A 82 23.69 -1.73 -3.84
CA SER A 82 23.90 -2.79 -4.84
C SER A 82 22.94 -3.98 -4.70
N GLN A 83 22.07 -3.99 -3.68
CA GLN A 83 21.11 -5.06 -3.46
C GLN A 83 19.92 -4.95 -4.41
N LYS A 84 19.35 -6.09 -4.79
CA LYS A 84 18.13 -6.16 -5.59
C LYS A 84 16.91 -6.29 -4.68
N VAL A 85 15.86 -5.54 -5.00
CA VAL A 85 14.59 -5.51 -4.26
C VAL A 85 13.43 -5.67 -5.21
N ASP A 86 12.45 -6.44 -4.76
CA ASP A 86 11.19 -6.64 -5.45
C ASP A 86 10.29 -5.42 -5.23
N ARG A 87 10.27 -4.53 -6.23
CA ARG A 87 9.47 -3.30 -6.28
C ARG A 87 8.56 -3.37 -7.48
N LEU A 88 7.40 -2.71 -7.39
CA LEU A 88 6.49 -2.54 -8.51
C LEU A 88 6.71 -1.14 -9.10
N PRO A 89 7.61 -0.94 -10.08
CA PRO A 89 7.71 0.36 -10.75
C PRO A 89 6.41 0.69 -11.46
N VAL A 90 5.83 1.83 -11.08
CA VAL A 90 4.69 2.44 -11.76
C VAL A 90 5.19 3.75 -12.36
N LEU A 91 5.20 3.82 -13.69
CA LEU A 91 5.52 5.02 -14.45
C LEU A 91 4.23 5.57 -15.06
N VAL A 92 4.00 6.87 -14.89
CA VAL A 92 2.84 7.56 -15.48
C VAL A 92 3.35 8.55 -16.53
N SER A 93 2.85 8.43 -17.75
CA SER A 93 3.13 9.34 -18.87
C SER A 93 1.86 10.06 -19.30
N CYS A 94 1.93 11.33 -19.68
CA CYS A 94 0.79 12.16 -20.05
C CYS A 94 1.03 12.87 -21.38
N ALA A 95 0.00 13.00 -22.21
CA ALA A 95 0.08 13.72 -23.47
C ALA A 95 -0.17 15.23 -23.26
N GLY A 96 0.87 15.98 -22.86
CA GLY A 96 0.79 17.44 -22.73
C GLY A 96 2.16 18.05 -22.49
N GLY A 97 2.55 19.06 -23.28
CA GLY A 97 3.89 19.69 -23.33
C GLY A 97 4.37 20.40 -22.06
N ASN A 98 3.68 20.22 -20.93
CA ASN A 98 3.97 20.84 -19.65
C ASN A 98 4.09 19.73 -18.59
N TYR A 99 5.29 19.19 -18.41
CA TYR A 99 5.61 18.01 -17.59
C TYR A 99 5.25 18.09 -16.09
N TRP A 100 4.83 19.27 -15.62
CA TRP A 100 4.58 19.59 -14.21
C TRP A 100 3.26 19.05 -13.66
N GLY A 101 2.28 18.72 -14.51
CA GLY A 101 0.95 18.25 -14.07
C GLY A 101 0.92 16.80 -13.57
N CYS A 102 1.84 15.94 -14.04
CA CYS A 102 1.81 14.50 -13.77
C CYS A 102 2.92 13.99 -12.84
N GLN A 103 3.92 14.82 -12.52
CA GLN A 103 5.08 14.41 -11.72
C GLN A 103 4.78 14.20 -10.22
N ASN A 104 3.69 14.76 -9.69
CA ASN A 104 3.37 14.68 -8.27
C ASN A 104 2.84 13.32 -7.78
N TRP A 105 2.62 12.35 -8.66
CA TRP A 105 2.03 11.05 -8.31
C TRP A 105 2.95 9.85 -8.57
N LEU A 106 4.24 10.08 -8.87
CA LEU A 106 5.29 9.05 -8.78
C LEU A 106 5.51 8.69 -7.29
N VAL A 107 4.51 8.04 -6.70
CA VAL A 107 4.61 7.47 -5.37
C VAL A 107 5.29 6.12 -5.53
N GLU A 108 6.53 6.05 -5.06
CA GLU A 108 7.18 4.79 -4.73
C GLU A 108 6.26 4.00 -3.80
N GLN A 109 5.55 3.02 -4.35
CA GLN A 109 4.87 2.00 -3.58
C GLN A 109 5.94 0.95 -3.25
N VAL A 110 6.68 1.19 -2.16
CA VAL A 110 7.49 0.15 -1.49
C VAL A 110 6.55 -0.74 -0.67
#